data_AF-A0A7V3KES1-F1
#
_entry.id   AF-A0A7V3KES1-F1
#
_cell.length_a   1.000
_cell.length_b   1.000
_cell.length_c   1.000
_cell.angle_alpha   90.00
_cell.angle_beta   90.00
_cell.angle_gamma   90.00
#
_symmetry.space_group_name_H-M   'P 1'
#
loop_
_entity.id
_entity.type
_entity.pdbx_description
1 polymer ?
#
loop_
_entity_poly.entity_id
_entity_poly.type
_entity_poly.pdbx_seq_one_letter_code
_entity_poly.pdbx_strand_id
1 'polypeptide(L)' 'MKECEFIKECEMQAKFSLEEAKGVWIIFYCRGTKKEECALRKLKLKGKDVPSTLLPNGTHLPAPRVKNSE' A
#
# COMPACT_ATOMS: atom_id res chain seq x y z
N MET A 1 14.02 -13.19 -7.56
CA MET A 1 12.80 -12.76 -6.84
C MET A 1 11.81 -12.20 -7.86
N LYS A 2 10.56 -12.65 -7.89
CA LYS A 2 9.54 -12.13 -8.82
C LYS A 2 8.98 -10.81 -8.28
N GLU A 3 9.07 -9.75 -9.08
CA GLU A 3 8.40 -8.48 -8.80
C GLU A 3 6.88 -8.67 -8.65
N CYS A 4 6.21 -7.72 -7.99
CA CYS A 4 4.76 -7.72 -7.87
C CYS A 4 4.13 -7.45 -9.25
N GLU A 5 3.28 -8.34 -9.73
CA GLU A 5 2.58 -8.22 -11.02
C GLU A 5 1.71 -6.95 -11.09
N PHE A 6 1.17 -6.52 -9.95
CA PHE A 6 0.34 -5.33 -9.84
C PHE A 6 1.15 -4.04 -9.59
N ILE A 7 2.49 -4.06 -9.62
CA ILE A 7 3.29 -2.89 -9.20
C ILE A 7 3.00 -1.64 -10.04
N LYS A 8 2.63 -1.81 -11.32
CA LYS A 8 2.27 -0.71 -12.23
C LYS A 8 0.88 -0.14 -11.94
N GLU A 9 -0.05 -0.99 -11.50
CA GLU A 9 -1.44 -0.63 -11.17
C GLU A 9 -1.64 -0.37 -9.67
N CYS A 10 -0.57 -0.49 -8.89
CA CYS A 10 -0.61 -0.34 -7.45
C CYS A 10 -0.57 1.15 -7.11
N GLU A 11 -1.71 1.69 -6.66
CA GLU A 11 -1.84 3.08 -6.18
C GLU A 11 -1.00 3.40 -4.94
N MET A 12 -0.27 2.41 -4.42
CA MET A 12 0.79 2.59 -3.45
C MET A 12 1.80 3.68 -3.87
N GLN A 13 2.11 3.81 -5.15
CA GLN A 13 2.99 4.88 -5.66
C GLN A 13 2.43 6.29 -5.41
N ALA A 14 1.10 6.43 -5.39
CA ALA A 14 0.39 7.69 -5.19
C ALA A 14 0.07 7.99 -3.71
N LYS A 15 -0.01 6.95 -2.87
CA LYS A 15 -0.34 7.09 -1.43
C LYS A 15 0.80 7.59 -0.56
N PHE A 16 2.06 7.36 -0.96
CA PHE A 16 3.22 7.76 -0.18
C PHE A 16 3.85 9.01 -0.79
N SER A 17 3.68 10.15 -0.13
CA SER A 17 4.33 11.41 -0.51
C SER A 17 5.84 11.41 -0.21
N LEU A 18 6.29 10.56 0.73
CA LEU A 18 7.70 10.39 1.08
C LEU A 18 8.32 9.27 0.25
N GLU A 19 9.30 9.61 -0.59
CA GLU A 19 9.98 8.66 -1.47
C GLU A 19 10.73 7.56 -0.69
N GLU A 20 11.33 7.89 0.45
CA GLU A 20 12.02 6.91 1.30
C GLU A 20 11.05 5.86 1.87
N ALA A 21 9.90 6.31 2.38
CA ALA A 21 8.87 5.39 2.85
C ALA A 21 8.40 4.48 1.71
N LYS A 22 8.13 5.06 0.53
CA LYS A 22 7.75 4.33 -0.68
C LYS A 22 8.79 3.26 -1.06
N GLY A 23 10.08 3.59 -1.01
CA GLY A 23 11.18 2.67 -1.27
C GLY A 23 11.17 1.47 -0.32
N VAL A 24 11.06 1.72 0.99
CA VAL A 24 10.96 0.67 2.01
C VAL A 24 9.79 -0.25 1.71
N TRP A 25 8.60 0.29 1.47
CA TRP A 25 7.44 -0.55 1.23
C TRP A 25 7.54 -1.39 -0.05
N ILE A 26 8.09 -0.84 -1.14
CA ILE A 26 8.33 -1.58 -2.38
C ILE A 26 9.33 -2.72 -2.14
N ILE A 27 10.41 -2.45 -1.42
CA ILE A 27 11.44 -3.44 -1.11
C ILE A 27 10.83 -4.58 -0.28
N PHE A 28 10.08 -4.29 0.77
CA PHE A 28 9.52 -5.34 1.63
C PHE A 28 8.33 -6.08 1.01
N TYR A 29 7.37 -5.36 0.44
CA TYR A 29 6.06 -5.92 0.05
C TYR A 29 5.87 -6.13 -1.46
N CYS A 30 6.72 -5.58 -2.31
CA CYS A 30 6.65 -5.82 -3.76
C CYS A 30 7.79 -6.69 -4.29
N ARG A 31 9.01 -6.50 -3.78
CA ARG A 31 10.21 -7.23 -4.21
C ARG A 31 10.73 -8.24 -3.19
N GLY A 32 10.37 -8.07 -1.92
CA GLY A 32 10.88 -8.84 -0.79
C GLY A 32 9.97 -9.99 -0.35
N THR A 33 10.29 -10.53 0.81
CA THR A 33 9.63 -11.72 1.40
C THR A 33 8.21 -11.46 1.85
N LYS A 34 7.85 -10.20 2.19
CA LYS A 34 6.50 -9.83 2.66
C LYS A 34 5.50 -9.64 1.52
N LYS A 35 5.87 -9.98 0.28
CA LYS A 35 4.98 -9.90 -0.88
C LYS A 35 3.71 -10.73 -0.74
N GLU A 36 3.79 -11.88 -0.09
CA GLU A 36 2.61 -12.73 0.17
C GLU A 36 1.75 -12.20 1.31
N GLU A 37 2.32 -11.36 2.17
CA GLU A 37 1.63 -10.73 3.29
C GLU A 37 0.93 -9.42 2.88
N CYS A 38 1.32 -8.83 1.76
CA CYS A 38 0.81 -7.56 1.25
C CYS A 38 -0.73 -7.55 1.13
N ALA A 39 -1.39 -6.76 1.98
CA ALA A 39 -2.85 -6.66 2.01
C ALA A 39 -3.42 -6.08 0.70
N LEU A 40 -2.73 -5.09 0.12
CA LEU A 40 -3.12 -4.49 -1.17
C LEU A 40 -3.11 -5.53 -2.29
N ARG A 41 -2.06 -6.37 -2.34
CA ARG A 41 -1.95 -7.47 -3.31
C ARG A 41 -3.07 -8.49 -3.13
N LYS A 42 -3.36 -8.88 -1.88
CA LYS A 42 -4.45 -9.84 -1.58
C LYS A 42 -5.81 -9.31 -2.04
N LEU A 43 -6.06 -8.00 -1.93
CA LEU A 43 -7.30 -7.39 -2.43
C LEU A 43 -7.35 -7.37 -3.96
N LYS A 44 -6.27 -6.95 -4.63
CA LYS A 44 -6.20 -6.98 -6.10
C LYS A 44 -6.36 -8.40 -6.67
N LEU A 45 -5.73 -9.40 -6.05
CA LEU A 45 -5.92 -10.81 -6.42
C LEU A 45 -7.37 -11.29 -6.25
N LYS A 46 -8.11 -10.72 -5.30
CA LYS A 46 -9.54 -10.99 -5.10
C LYS A 46 -10.45 -10.16 -6.02
N GLY A 47 -9.89 -9.33 -6.91
CA GLY A 47 -10.65 -8.39 -7.73
C GLY A 47 -11.37 -7.32 -6.90
N LYS A 48 -10.90 -7.05 -5.68
CA LYS A 48 -11.48 -6.03 -4.79
C LYS A 48 -10.76 -4.70 -4.93
N ASP A 49 -11.52 -3.64 -4.72
CA ASP A 49 -11.00 -2.29 -4.66
C ASP A 49 -10.08 -2.10 -3.45
N VAL A 50 -9.07 -1.23 -3.60
CA VAL A 50 -8.03 -1.02 -2.59
C VAL A 50 -8.34 0.28 -1.85
N PRO A 51 -8.76 0.23 -0.57
CA PRO A 51 -9.12 1.44 0.16
C PRO A 51 -7.92 2.38 0.24
N SER A 52 -8.11 3.68 -0.02
CA SER A 52 -7.04 4.67 0.02
C SER A 52 -6.35 4.74 1.40
N THR A 53 -7.04 4.41 2.47
CA THR A 53 -6.52 4.35 3.85
C THR A 53 -5.76 3.07 4.19
N LEU A 54 -5.86 2.00 3.37
CA LEU A 54 -5.18 0.73 3.64
C LEU A 54 -3.71 0.77 3.23
N LEU A 55 -2.83 0.30 4.12
CA LEU A 55 -1.40 0.14 3.93
C LEU A 55 -1.02 -1.32 3.54
N PRO A 56 0.16 -1.55 2.94
CA PRO A 56 0.62 -2.89 2.54
C PRO A 56 0.71 -3.89 3.68
N ASN A 57 1.00 -3.43 4.91
CA ASN A 57 1.05 -4.26 6.11
C ASN A 57 -0.34 -4.63 6.67
N GLY A 58 -1.43 -4.18 6.05
CA GLY A 58 -2.79 -4.39 6.57
C GLY A 58 -3.26 -3.34 7.59
N THR A 59 -2.42 -2.35 7.93
CA THR A 59 -2.84 -1.25 8.80
C THR A 59 -3.72 -0.27 8.02
N HIS A 60 -4.77 0.25 8.66
CA HIS A 60 -5.55 1.36 8.13
C HIS A 60 -5.07 2.66 8.75
N LEU A 61 -4.77 3.65 7.91
CA LEU A 61 -4.56 5.02 8.36
C LEU A 61 -5.86 5.53 8.99
N PRO A 62 -5.78 6.25 10.12
CA PRO A 62 -6.94 6.93 10.66
C PRO A 62 -7.47 7.90 9.60
N ALA A 63 -8.79 8.03 9.50
CA ALA A 63 -9.40 9.05 8.65
C ALA A 63 -8.75 10.41 8.98
N PRO A 64 -8.50 11.27 7.97
CA PRO A 64 -7.93 12.59 8.23
C PRO A 64 -8.81 13.28 9.28
N ARG A 65 -8.23 13.63 10.43
CA ARG A 65 -8.94 14.43 11.42
C ARG A 65 -9.22 15.78 10.75
N VAL A 66 -10.47 16.03 10.39
CA VAL A 66 -10.94 17.38 10.09
C VAL A 66 -10.73 18.17 11.39
N LYS A 67 -9.67 18.98 11.44
CA LYS A 67 -9.55 20.00 12.48
C LYS A 67 -10.61 21.05 12.16
N ASN A 68 -11.81 20.90 12.70
CA ASN A 68 -12.64 22.08 12.94
C ASN A 68 -11.92 22.88 14.02
N SER A 69 -11.25 23.95 13.59
CA SER A 69 -10.82 25.00 14.50
C SER A 69 -12.04 25.91 14.66
N GLU A 70 -12.74 25.78 15.78
CA GLU A 70 -13.66 26.80 16.30
C GLU A 70 -12.85 28.02 16.77
#